data_AF-A0A8S8ZVW3-F1
#
_entry.id   AF-A0A8S8ZVW3-F1
#
_cell.length_a   1.000
_cell.length_b   1.000
_cell.length_c   1.000
_cell.angle_alpha   90.00
_cell.angle_beta   90.00
_cell.angle_gamma   90.00
#
_symmetry.space_group_name_H-M   'P 1'
#
loop_
_entity.id
_entity.type
_entity.pdbx_description
1 polymer ?
#
loop_
_entity_poly.entity_id
_entity_poly.type
_entity_poly.pdbx_seq_one_letter_code
_entity_poly.pdbx_strand_id
1 'polypeptide(L)'
;MSDLRVLARSHHRSPPTATSTETRFLSSNPFLPHATPTWHSKRRTTTYNLTYSTDTVTMSRISIPIDVLTSRLNMGERFQNFRSGSIANRFSNLRPLSEFFDFKRLSKPQNFAEMQSRVNYNLGHFSSNYAVVFVMLCIYALLTNPWLLFDIVFVVAGMWFIGKLDGRDLEIGQHRFTTSQLYTGLYVVAIPIGLFSSPFLTVMWLIGASGLVIIGHASLMDKPIDEAFSGEAV
;
A
#
# COMPACT_ATOMS: atom_id res chain seq x y z
N MET A 1 15.68 -71.04 -37.87
CA MET A 1 14.57 -70.07 -37.83
C MET A 1 15.18 -68.73 -37.43
N SER A 2 16.01 -68.02 -38.22
CA SER A 2 15.83 -67.48 -39.59
C SER A 2 14.48 -66.77 -39.72
N ASP A 3 14.31 -65.49 -40.05
CA ASP A 3 15.08 -64.42 -40.72
C ASP A 3 14.54 -63.06 -40.19
N LEU A 4 15.29 -61.96 -40.02
CA LEU A 4 15.90 -61.06 -41.03
C LEU A 4 14.87 -60.32 -41.92
N ARG A 5 15.16 -59.02 -42.12
CA ARG A 5 14.73 -58.09 -43.21
C ARG A 5 13.57 -57.13 -42.88
N VAL A 6 13.87 -55.85 -42.64
CA VAL A 6 14.16 -54.81 -43.64
C VAL A 6 12.87 -54.32 -44.31
N LEU A 7 12.45 -53.11 -43.94
CA LEU A 7 11.72 -52.23 -44.84
C LEU A 7 12.32 -50.83 -44.74
N ALA A 8 13.24 -50.60 -45.67
CA ALA A 8 13.76 -49.31 -46.05
C ALA A 8 12.72 -48.51 -46.85
N ARG A 9 12.69 -47.19 -46.65
CA ARG A 9 12.41 -46.15 -47.67
C ARG A 9 12.54 -44.78 -46.98
N SER A 10 13.72 -44.17 -46.92
CA SER A 10 14.28 -43.23 -47.92
C SER A 10 13.33 -42.11 -48.34
N HIS A 11 13.62 -40.87 -47.92
CA HIS A 11 13.82 -39.67 -48.75
C HIS A 11 13.94 -38.45 -47.79
N HIS A 12 15.14 -37.94 -47.50
CA HIS A 12 15.92 -37.00 -48.31
C HIS A 12 15.42 -35.53 -48.22
N ARG A 13 15.98 -34.73 -47.29
CA ARG A 13 16.73 -33.47 -47.54
C ARG A 13 16.69 -32.49 -46.35
N SER A 14 17.89 -32.15 -45.89
CA SER A 14 18.27 -30.84 -45.34
C SER A 14 19.56 -30.44 -46.09
N PRO A 15 20.12 -29.22 -45.93
CA PRO A 15 19.62 -27.85 -46.12
C PRO A 15 20.35 -27.23 -47.37
N PRO A 16 20.46 -25.88 -47.56
CA PRO A 16 21.58 -25.19 -46.92
C PRO A 16 21.36 -23.71 -46.54
N THR A 17 22.18 -23.30 -45.57
CA THR A 17 22.64 -21.95 -45.25
C THR A 17 23.12 -21.18 -46.49
N ALA A 18 22.75 -19.90 -46.61
CA ALA A 18 23.42 -18.97 -47.51
C ALA A 18 23.85 -17.72 -46.73
N THR A 19 25.12 -17.76 -46.34
CA THR A 19 25.95 -16.63 -45.98
C THR A 19 26.40 -15.97 -47.29
N SER A 20 26.22 -14.67 -47.48
CA SER A 20 26.93 -13.92 -48.51
C SER A 20 27.49 -12.63 -47.92
N THR A 21 28.75 -12.72 -47.50
CA THR A 21 29.67 -11.60 -47.40
C THR A 21 30.20 -11.32 -48.81
N GLU A 22 29.98 -10.13 -49.34
CA GLU A 22 30.87 -9.59 -50.37
C GLU A 22 31.08 -8.10 -50.15
N THR A 23 32.33 -7.71 -50.35
CA THR A 23 33.01 -6.50 -49.90
C THR A 23 33.50 -5.76 -51.14
N ARG A 24 33.38 -4.41 -51.13
CA ARG A 24 34.24 -3.41 -51.82
C ARG A 24 34.12 -3.33 -53.36
N PHE A 25 34.20 -2.19 -54.07
CA PHE A 25 34.87 -0.91 -53.85
C PHE A 25 34.36 0.18 -54.84
N LEU A 26 34.33 1.43 -54.35
CA LEU A 26 34.70 2.73 -54.97
C LEU A 26 33.93 3.42 -56.12
N SER A 27 33.85 4.75 -55.91
CA SER A 27 33.81 5.85 -56.90
C SER A 27 32.43 6.12 -57.49
N SER A 28 31.83 7.31 -57.45
CA SER A 28 32.28 8.68 -57.16
C SER A 28 31.02 9.55 -57.09
N ASN A 29 30.91 10.42 -56.09
CA ASN A 29 29.97 11.56 -56.11
C ASN A 29 30.53 12.61 -57.08
N PRO A 30 29.70 13.32 -57.88
CA PRO A 30 29.23 14.62 -57.38
C PRO A 30 27.84 15.10 -57.90
N PHE A 31 27.15 15.87 -57.04
CA PHE A 31 26.31 17.06 -57.35
C PHE A 31 24.99 16.95 -58.17
N LEU A 32 23.84 16.98 -57.43
CA LEU A 32 22.52 17.71 -57.59
C LEU A 32 21.81 17.82 -58.98
N PRO A 33 20.46 18.11 -59.10
CA PRO A 33 19.51 18.66 -58.12
C PRO A 33 18.10 18.01 -58.03
N HIS A 34 17.33 18.50 -57.04
CA HIS A 34 15.93 18.25 -56.68
C HIS A 34 14.92 17.93 -57.81
N ALA A 35 14.14 16.85 -57.61
CA ALA A 35 12.90 16.56 -58.34
C ALA A 35 11.69 16.62 -57.39
N THR A 36 10.70 17.43 -57.73
CA THR A 36 9.38 17.52 -57.07
C THR A 36 8.41 16.52 -57.72
N PRO A 37 7.66 15.71 -56.96
CA PRO A 37 6.54 14.95 -57.49
C PRO A 37 5.21 15.72 -57.32
N THR A 38 4.51 15.92 -58.44
CA THR A 38 3.18 16.50 -58.53
C THR A 38 2.11 15.46 -58.11
N TRP A 39 1.28 15.80 -57.13
CA TRP A 39 0.13 14.97 -56.71
C TRP A 39 -1.18 15.64 -57.10
N HIS A 40 -1.97 14.96 -57.93
CA HIS A 40 -3.35 15.32 -58.27
C HIS A 40 -4.28 15.16 -57.05
N SER A 41 -4.74 16.27 -56.45
CA SER A 41 -5.74 16.23 -55.39
C SER A 41 -7.16 16.16 -55.95
N LYS A 42 -7.84 15.03 -55.73
CA LYS A 42 -9.30 14.88 -55.89
C LYS A 42 -9.99 15.82 -54.88
N ARG A 43 -10.56 16.93 -55.34
CA ARG A 43 -11.34 17.84 -54.48
C ARG A 43 -12.66 17.16 -54.11
N ARG A 44 -12.77 16.70 -52.86
CA ARG A 44 -14.02 16.32 -52.23
C ARG A 44 -14.59 17.56 -51.54
N THR A 45 -15.68 18.10 -52.08
CA THR A 45 -16.45 19.16 -51.45
C THR A 45 -17.16 18.57 -50.24
N THR A 46 -16.65 18.85 -49.03
CA THR A 46 -17.38 18.56 -47.79
C THR A 46 -18.01 19.87 -47.33
N THR A 47 -19.33 19.93 -47.40
CA THR A 47 -20.14 21.03 -46.87
C THR A 47 -20.05 20.99 -45.35
N TYR A 48 -19.55 22.05 -44.73
CA TYR A 48 -19.56 22.20 -43.27
C TYR A 48 -20.85 22.91 -42.86
N ASN A 49 -21.73 22.21 -42.15
CA ASN A 49 -22.84 22.86 -41.44
C ASN A 49 -22.27 23.50 -40.18
N LEU A 50 -22.13 24.82 -40.20
CA LEU A 50 -21.63 25.59 -39.06
C LEU A 50 -22.74 25.74 -38.01
N THR A 51 -22.75 24.87 -37.01
CA THR A 51 -23.52 25.10 -35.77
C THR A 51 -22.65 25.97 -34.88
N TYR A 52 -23.02 27.25 -34.69
CA TYR A 52 -22.38 28.09 -33.68
C TYR A 52 -22.75 27.53 -32.30
N SER A 53 -21.80 26.83 -31.66
CA SER A 53 -21.86 26.57 -30.23
C SER A 53 -21.32 27.80 -29.52
N THR A 54 -22.13 28.40 -28.66
CA THR A 54 -21.71 29.50 -27.80
C THR A 54 -20.67 28.92 -26.83
N ASP A 55 -19.39 29.19 -27.07
CA ASP A 55 -18.31 28.85 -26.15
C ASP A 55 -18.50 29.64 -24.84
N THR A 56 -19.32 29.07 -23.95
CA THR A 56 -19.19 29.34 -22.53
C THR A 56 -17.85 28.74 -22.13
N VAL A 57 -16.87 29.59 -21.82
CA VAL A 57 -15.62 29.16 -21.19
C VAL A 57 -15.99 28.55 -19.83
N THR A 58 -16.26 27.25 -19.85
CA THR A 58 -16.41 26.45 -18.66
C THR A 58 -15.01 26.35 -18.09
N MET A 59 -14.73 27.16 -17.09
CA MET A 59 -13.58 26.97 -16.21
C MET A 59 -13.55 25.49 -15.82
N SER A 60 -12.61 24.72 -16.37
CA SER A 60 -12.41 23.33 -15.98
C SER A 60 -12.05 23.33 -14.51
N ARG A 61 -13.05 23.14 -13.66
CA ARG A 61 -12.87 22.89 -12.23
C ARG A 61 -11.92 21.70 -12.17
N ILE A 62 -10.75 21.88 -11.56
CA ILE A 62 -9.84 20.79 -11.23
C ILE A 62 -10.62 19.91 -10.23
N SER A 63 -11.44 19.01 -10.75
CA SER A 63 -12.12 17.96 -10.00
C SER A 63 -11.09 16.87 -9.86
N ILE A 64 -10.21 16.97 -8.86
CA ILE A 64 -9.38 15.84 -8.46
C ILE A 64 -10.39 14.75 -8.05
N PRO A 65 -10.56 13.68 -8.85
CA PRO A 65 -11.46 12.62 -8.47
C PRO A 65 -10.77 11.92 -7.30
N ILE A 66 -11.22 12.21 -6.09
CA ILE A 66 -10.74 11.57 -4.86
C ILE A 66 -10.83 10.04 -5.01
N ASP A 67 -11.79 9.57 -5.82
CA ASP A 67 -11.99 8.18 -6.24
C ASP A 67 -10.78 7.57 -6.96
N VAL A 68 -10.02 8.37 -7.71
CA VAL A 68 -8.76 7.92 -8.36
C VAL A 68 -7.62 7.84 -7.35
N LEU A 69 -7.58 8.72 -6.34
CA LEU A 69 -6.57 8.66 -5.28
C LEU A 69 -6.84 7.48 -4.33
N THR A 70 -8.11 7.23 -3.99
CA THR A 70 -8.51 6.11 -3.12
C THR A 70 -8.42 4.76 -3.82
N SER A 71 -8.75 4.68 -5.11
CA SER A 71 -8.54 3.45 -5.91
C SER A 71 -7.05 3.13 -6.12
N ARG A 72 -6.22 4.14 -6.39
CA ARG A 72 -4.75 3.97 -6.44
C ARG A 72 -4.15 3.51 -5.12
N LEU A 73 -4.76 3.88 -4.00
CA LEU A 73 -4.29 3.52 -2.66
C LEU A 73 -4.94 2.24 -2.11
N ASN A 74 -5.89 1.61 -2.82
CA ASN A 74 -6.70 0.45 -2.41
C ASN A 74 -6.89 0.31 -0.87
N MET A 75 -7.23 1.42 -0.21
CA MET A 75 -7.21 1.49 1.25
C MET A 75 -8.41 0.76 1.85
N GLY A 76 -9.54 0.77 1.16
CA GLY A 76 -10.79 0.16 1.63
C GLY A 76 -10.68 -1.36 1.79
N GLU A 77 -10.08 -2.03 0.81
CA GLU A 77 -9.92 -3.49 0.82
C GLU A 77 -8.85 -3.93 1.81
N ARG A 78 -7.75 -3.18 1.92
CA ARG A 78 -6.77 -3.34 3.00
C ARG A 78 -7.42 -3.21 4.36
N PHE A 79 -8.26 -2.19 4.56
CA PHE A 79 -8.94 -1.94 5.83
C PHE A 79 -10.00 -2.98 6.18
N GLN A 80 -10.72 -3.50 5.18
CA GLN A 80 -11.60 -4.66 5.38
C GLN A 80 -10.80 -5.90 5.79
N ASN A 81 -9.66 -6.17 5.15
CA ASN A 81 -8.76 -7.27 5.52
C ASN A 81 -8.15 -7.09 6.92
N PHE A 82 -7.92 -5.86 7.37
CA PHE A 82 -7.48 -5.59 8.75
C PHE A 82 -8.55 -5.91 9.79
N ARG A 83 -9.83 -5.74 9.46
CA ARG A 83 -10.98 -5.95 10.37
C ARG A 83 -11.54 -7.38 10.34
N SER A 84 -11.38 -8.11 9.23
CA SER A 84 -12.02 -9.42 9.02
C SER A 84 -11.21 -10.62 9.51
N GLY A 85 -9.90 -10.47 9.75
CA GLY A 85 -9.04 -11.57 10.23
C GLY A 85 -9.12 -11.76 11.74
N SER A 86 -9.48 -12.96 12.21
CA SER A 86 -9.41 -13.30 13.64
C SER A 86 -7.98 -13.11 14.17
N ILE A 87 -7.83 -12.68 15.41
CA ILE A 87 -6.51 -12.50 16.06
C ILE A 87 -5.68 -13.79 15.95
N ALA A 88 -6.32 -14.96 16.09
CA ALA A 88 -5.67 -16.26 15.92
C ALA A 88 -5.10 -16.48 14.50
N ASN A 89 -5.81 -16.07 13.45
CA ASN A 89 -5.30 -16.12 12.08
C ASN A 89 -4.16 -15.12 11.82
N ARG A 90 -4.07 -14.04 12.60
CA ARG A 90 -2.96 -13.09 12.50
C ARG A 90 -1.70 -13.62 13.16
N PHE A 91 -1.85 -14.34 14.29
CA PHE A 91 -0.77 -15.05 14.95
C PHE A 91 -0.23 -16.21 14.12
N SER A 92 -1.08 -16.95 13.38
CA SER A 92 -0.63 -18.01 12.48
C SER A 92 0.09 -17.51 11.22
N ASN A 93 -0.13 -16.25 10.82
CA ASN A 93 0.56 -15.59 9.72
C ASN A 93 1.76 -14.74 10.17
N LEU A 94 2.20 -14.84 11.44
CA LEU A 94 3.42 -14.17 11.88
C LEU A 94 4.61 -14.78 11.16
N ARG A 95 5.31 -13.95 10.36
CA ARG A 95 6.58 -14.35 9.76
C ARG A 95 7.64 -14.38 10.85
N PRO A 96 8.53 -15.39 10.85
CA PRO A 96 9.54 -15.53 11.89
C PRO A 96 10.35 -14.23 12.03
N LEU A 97 10.55 -13.77 13.27
CA LEU A 97 11.21 -12.48 13.55
C LEU A 97 12.63 -12.40 12.96
N SER A 98 13.28 -13.54 12.73
CA SER A 98 14.57 -13.62 12.04
C SER A 98 14.53 -13.14 10.59
N GLU A 99 13.40 -13.28 9.90
CA GLU A 99 13.20 -12.76 8.54
C GLU A 99 12.91 -11.26 8.55
N PHE A 100 12.26 -10.77 9.62
CA PHE A 100 11.99 -9.34 9.82
C PHE A 100 13.26 -8.56 10.11
N PHE A 101 14.14 -9.09 10.97
CA PHE A 101 15.44 -8.48 11.28
C PHE A 101 16.58 -8.99 10.39
N ASP A 102 16.31 -9.28 9.12
CA ASP A 102 17.38 -9.65 8.18
C ASP A 102 18.14 -8.40 7.70
N PHE A 103 19.09 -7.96 8.52
CA PHE A 103 19.95 -6.81 8.24
C PHE A 103 20.79 -6.96 6.96
N LYS A 104 20.87 -8.17 6.36
CA LYS A 104 21.59 -8.40 5.10
C LYS A 104 20.82 -7.92 3.87
N ARG A 105 19.49 -7.75 3.99
CA ARG A 105 18.60 -7.27 2.91
C ARG A 105 18.30 -5.78 3.02
N LEU A 106 19.04 -5.07 3.88
CA LEU A 106 18.95 -3.62 3.98
C LEU A 106 19.73 -3.00 2.82
N SER A 107 19.01 -2.36 1.92
CA SER A 107 19.62 -1.49 0.92
C SER A 107 18.98 -0.12 0.94
N LYS A 108 19.78 0.91 0.65
CA LYS A 108 19.26 2.27 0.55
C LYS A 108 18.47 2.37 -0.75
N PRO A 109 17.21 2.83 -0.72
CA PRO A 109 16.44 3.04 -1.95
C PRO A 109 17.17 4.06 -2.83
N GLN A 110 17.32 3.76 -4.12
CA GLN A 110 18.02 4.67 -5.03
C GLN A 110 17.15 5.88 -5.38
N ASN A 111 15.83 5.70 -5.44
CA ASN A 111 14.88 6.74 -5.82
C ASN A 111 13.56 6.65 -5.01
N PHE A 112 12.82 7.77 -4.94
CA PHE A 112 11.53 7.83 -4.22
C PHE A 112 10.47 6.86 -4.77
N ALA A 113 10.46 6.61 -6.08
CA ALA A 113 9.56 5.64 -6.71
C ALA A 113 9.86 4.20 -6.25
N GLU A 114 11.13 3.87 -6.07
CA GLU A 114 11.55 2.57 -5.56
C GLU A 114 11.18 2.40 -4.08
N MET A 115 11.40 3.44 -3.28
CA MET A 115 10.96 3.50 -1.88
C MET A 115 9.45 3.24 -1.76
N GLN A 116 8.62 3.92 -2.55
CA GLN A 116 7.17 3.72 -2.54
C GLN A 116 6.78 2.29 -2.91
N SER A 117 7.45 1.71 -3.92
CA SER A 117 7.24 0.33 -4.35
C SER A 117 7.60 -0.66 -3.25
N ARG A 118 8.74 -0.47 -2.57
CA ARG A 118 9.20 -1.28 -1.43
C ARG A 118 8.23 -1.20 -0.26
N VAL A 119 7.83 0.01 0.14
CA VAL A 119 6.86 0.23 1.22
C VAL A 119 5.54 -0.49 0.94
N ASN A 120 4.98 -0.35 -0.26
CA ASN A 120 3.70 -0.98 -0.60
C ASN A 120 3.73 -2.52 -0.54
N TYR A 121 4.86 -3.13 -0.93
CA TYR A 121 5.08 -4.57 -0.85
C TYR A 121 5.29 -5.01 0.60
N ASN A 122 6.26 -4.40 1.29
CA ASN A 122 6.66 -4.78 2.64
C ASN A 122 5.54 -4.57 3.67
N LEU A 123 4.72 -3.52 3.55
CA LEU A 123 3.55 -3.30 4.43
C LEU A 123 2.55 -4.46 4.35
N GLY A 124 2.36 -5.04 3.17
CA GLY A 124 1.51 -6.22 2.99
C GLY A 124 2.19 -7.48 3.54
N HIS A 125 3.45 -7.69 3.13
CA HIS A 125 4.23 -8.88 3.44
C HIS A 125 4.46 -9.06 4.95
N PHE A 126 4.81 -8.00 5.68
CA PHE A 126 5.08 -8.02 7.13
C PHE A 126 3.95 -7.40 7.97
N SER A 127 2.72 -7.39 7.46
CA SER A 127 1.56 -6.73 8.12
C SER A 127 1.31 -7.19 9.56
N SER A 128 1.48 -8.49 9.85
CA SER A 128 1.31 -9.03 11.22
C SER A 128 2.46 -8.62 12.14
N ASN A 129 3.70 -8.63 11.65
CA ASN A 129 4.88 -8.19 12.41
C ASN A 129 4.79 -6.71 12.77
N TYR A 130 4.36 -5.85 11.83
CA TYR A 130 4.11 -4.44 12.10
C TYR A 130 2.97 -4.21 13.10
N ALA A 131 1.94 -5.05 13.10
CA ALA A 131 0.88 -4.99 14.11
C ALA A 131 1.41 -5.29 15.52
N VAL A 132 2.31 -6.27 15.66
CA VAL A 132 2.98 -6.57 16.94
C VAL A 132 3.83 -5.39 17.40
N VAL A 133 4.64 -4.79 16.50
CA VAL A 133 5.43 -3.59 16.82
C VAL A 133 4.53 -2.44 17.27
N PHE A 134 3.40 -2.22 16.58
CA PHE A 134 2.43 -1.20 16.98
C PHE A 134 1.86 -1.45 18.37
N VAL A 135 1.46 -2.69 18.68
CA VAL A 135 0.96 -3.07 20.02
C VAL A 135 2.03 -2.87 21.10
N MET A 136 3.28 -3.24 20.83
CA MET A 136 4.39 -3.00 21.74
C MET A 136 4.62 -1.50 21.99
N LEU A 137 4.52 -0.67 20.94
CA LEU A 137 4.58 0.78 21.06
C LEU A 137 3.39 1.35 21.85
N CYS A 138 2.18 0.81 21.69
CA CYS A 138 1.02 1.19 22.50
C CYS A 138 1.27 0.89 23.98
N ILE A 139 1.76 -0.31 24.30
CA ILE A 139 2.09 -0.69 25.68
C ILE A 139 3.16 0.25 26.24
N TYR A 140 4.22 0.51 25.48
CA TYR A 140 5.27 1.45 25.87
C TYR A 140 4.72 2.86 26.14
N ALA A 141 3.85 3.38 25.27
CA ALA A 141 3.25 4.70 25.41
C ALA A 141 2.39 4.82 26.68
N LEU A 142 1.66 3.76 27.02
CA LEU A 142 0.86 3.67 28.24
C LEU A 142 1.74 3.56 29.49
N LEU A 143 2.78 2.72 29.47
CA LEU A 143 3.69 2.56 30.60
C LEU A 143 4.52 3.82 30.88
N THR A 144 4.86 4.58 29.83
CA THR A 144 5.60 5.85 29.96
C THR A 144 4.73 6.96 30.57
N ASN A 145 3.41 6.87 30.45
CA ASN A 145 2.46 7.85 30.99
C ASN A 145 1.57 7.21 32.08
N PRO A 146 2.06 7.05 33.32
CA PRO A 146 1.31 6.40 34.39
C PRO A 146 -0.01 7.11 34.73
N TRP A 147 -0.08 8.43 34.55
CA TRP A 147 -1.32 9.21 34.73
C TRP A 147 -2.39 8.87 33.71
N LEU A 148 -1.99 8.70 32.44
CA LEU A 148 -2.91 8.31 31.37
C LEU A 148 -3.42 6.88 31.62
N LEU A 149 -2.52 5.99 32.02
CA LEU A 149 -2.88 4.62 32.37
C LEU A 149 -3.88 4.60 33.54
N PHE A 150 -3.62 5.38 34.59
CA PHE A 150 -4.53 5.50 35.73
C PHE A 150 -5.90 6.02 35.30
N ASP A 151 -5.96 7.09 34.49
CA ASP A 151 -7.22 7.66 34.01
C ASP A 151 -8.04 6.63 33.20
N ILE A 152 -7.40 5.92 32.28
CA ILE A 152 -8.05 4.85 31.50
C ILE A 152 -8.60 3.76 32.42
N VAL A 153 -7.78 3.26 33.36
CA VAL A 153 -8.22 2.22 34.30
C VAL A 153 -9.36 2.73 35.18
N PHE A 154 -9.27 3.96 35.69
CA PHE A 154 -10.30 4.59 36.52
C PHE A 154 -11.64 4.72 35.77
N VAL A 155 -11.61 5.21 34.52
CA VAL A 155 -12.80 5.35 33.69
C VAL A 155 -13.40 3.99 33.35
N VAL A 156 -12.58 3.01 32.93
CA VAL A 156 -13.06 1.67 32.58
C VAL A 156 -13.63 0.95 33.81
N ALA A 157 -12.93 0.99 34.94
CA ALA A 157 -13.39 0.38 36.18
C ALA A 157 -14.64 1.08 36.72
N GLY A 158 -14.70 2.41 36.67
CA GLY A 158 -15.86 3.20 37.06
C GLY A 158 -17.07 2.91 36.18
N MET A 159 -16.89 2.85 34.86
CA MET A 159 -17.94 2.50 33.91
C MET A 159 -18.45 1.07 34.13
N TRP A 160 -17.53 0.11 34.34
CA TRP A 160 -17.86 -1.28 34.64
C TRP A 160 -18.61 -1.41 35.97
N PHE A 161 -18.16 -0.69 37.00
CA PHE A 161 -18.79 -0.65 38.31
C PHE A 161 -20.21 -0.09 38.22
N ILE A 162 -20.40 1.08 37.59
CA ILE A 162 -21.74 1.68 37.40
C ILE A 162 -22.64 0.77 36.56
N GLY A 163 -22.08 0.16 35.49
CA GLY A 163 -22.80 -0.82 34.68
C GLY A 163 -23.28 -2.02 35.49
N LYS A 164 -22.54 -2.42 36.52
CA LYS A 164 -22.92 -3.55 37.39
C LYS A 164 -24.11 -3.24 38.31
N LEU A 165 -24.47 -1.97 38.49
CA LEU A 165 -25.65 -1.58 39.27
C LEU A 165 -26.96 -1.82 38.52
N ASP A 166 -26.93 -2.04 37.19
CA ASP A 166 -28.10 -2.27 36.34
C ASP A 166 -29.15 -1.14 36.46
N GLY A 167 -28.70 0.10 36.60
CA GLY A 167 -29.55 1.29 36.74
C GLY A 167 -30.17 1.48 38.13
N ARG A 168 -29.79 0.67 39.12
CA ARG A 168 -30.14 0.88 40.53
C ARG A 168 -29.28 1.97 41.15
N ASP A 169 -29.83 2.64 42.15
CA ASP A 169 -29.06 3.59 42.94
C ASP A 169 -28.07 2.85 43.85
N LEU A 170 -26.89 3.44 44.05
CA LEU A 170 -25.87 2.90 44.93
C LEU A 170 -26.24 3.24 46.38
N GLU A 171 -26.65 2.23 47.14
CA GLU A 171 -26.93 2.38 48.56
C GLU A 171 -25.73 1.88 49.37
N ILE A 172 -24.98 2.81 49.98
CA ILE A 172 -23.90 2.50 50.92
C ILE A 172 -24.36 2.93 52.31
N GLY A 173 -24.82 1.95 53.10
CA GLY A 173 -25.33 2.17 54.44
C GLY A 173 -26.58 3.05 54.42
N GLN A 174 -26.48 4.29 54.91
CA GLN A 174 -27.58 5.27 54.93
C GLN A 174 -27.55 6.25 53.76
N HIS A 175 -26.51 6.19 52.91
CA HIS A 175 -26.34 7.12 51.80
C HIS A 175 -26.74 6.45 50.50
N ARG A 176 -27.68 7.09 49.79
CA ARG A 176 -28.10 6.71 48.43
C ARG A 176 -27.46 7.66 47.43
N PHE A 177 -26.77 7.11 46.44
CA PHE A 177 -26.20 7.87 45.33
C PHE A 177 -26.88 7.42 44.04
N THR A 178 -27.44 8.38 43.32
CA THR A 178 -28.11 8.05 42.06
C THR A 178 -27.11 7.70 40.97
N THR A 179 -27.52 6.87 40.01
CA THR A 179 -26.67 6.51 38.86
C THR A 179 -26.11 7.77 38.14
N SER A 180 -26.91 8.83 38.02
CA SER A 180 -26.47 10.11 37.46
C SER A 180 -25.38 10.80 38.28
N GLN A 181 -25.44 10.72 39.61
CA GLN A 181 -24.41 11.27 40.50
C GLN A 181 -23.10 10.49 40.38
N LEU A 182 -23.15 9.17 40.23
CA LEU A 182 -21.96 8.35 40.00
C LEU A 182 -21.27 8.72 38.68
N TYR A 183 -22.03 8.83 37.58
CA TYR A 183 -21.48 9.28 36.31
C TYR A 183 -20.92 10.70 36.37
N THR A 184 -21.63 11.60 37.05
CA THR A 184 -21.16 12.97 37.25
C THR A 184 -19.85 12.99 38.03
N GLY A 185 -19.76 12.24 39.14
CA GLY A 185 -18.53 12.11 39.93
C GLY A 185 -17.38 11.51 39.12
N LEU A 186 -17.67 10.48 38.31
CA LEU A 186 -16.70 9.88 37.40
C LEU A 186 -16.13 10.91 36.44
N TYR A 187 -16.99 11.70 35.77
CA TYR A 187 -16.54 12.71 34.81
C TYR A 187 -15.84 13.90 35.47
N VAL A 188 -16.31 14.35 36.63
CA VAL A 188 -15.69 15.46 37.37
C VAL A 188 -14.25 15.11 37.79
N VAL A 189 -13.95 13.85 38.06
CA VAL A 189 -12.60 13.39 38.40
C VAL A 189 -11.79 13.02 37.14
N ALA A 190 -12.39 12.29 36.21
CA ALA A 190 -11.70 11.80 35.01
C ALA A 190 -11.32 12.93 34.04
N ILE A 191 -12.16 13.96 33.87
CA ILE A 191 -11.85 15.03 32.91
C ILE A 191 -10.58 15.81 33.31
N PRO A 192 -10.43 16.30 34.56
CA PRO A 192 -9.20 16.98 34.97
C PRO A 192 -7.95 16.10 34.88
N ILE A 193 -8.04 14.83 35.31
CA ILE A 193 -6.91 13.89 35.24
C ILE A 193 -6.57 13.57 33.79
N GLY A 194 -7.58 13.32 32.97
CA GLY A 194 -7.45 13.11 31.53
C GLY A 194 -6.77 14.30 30.85
N LEU A 195 -7.17 15.53 31.14
CA LEU A 195 -6.50 16.73 30.60
C LEU A 195 -5.04 16.84 31.06
N PHE A 196 -4.75 16.53 32.33
CA PHE A 196 -3.38 16.52 32.86
C PHE A 196 -2.50 15.44 32.19
N SER A 197 -3.09 14.26 31.90
CA SER A 197 -2.40 13.12 31.31
C SER A 197 -2.01 13.30 29.83
N SER A 198 -2.41 14.41 29.20
CA SER A 198 -2.03 14.79 27.82
C SER A 198 -2.23 13.65 26.78
N PRO A 199 -3.44 13.07 26.68
CA PRO A 199 -3.73 11.95 25.78
C PRO A 199 -3.44 12.27 24.32
N PHE A 200 -3.70 13.51 23.90
CA PHE A 200 -3.47 13.96 22.53
C PHE A 200 -1.99 13.86 22.12
N LEU A 201 -1.08 14.29 23.00
CA LEU A 201 0.36 14.20 22.75
C LEU A 201 0.80 12.73 22.66
N THR A 202 0.27 11.88 23.54
CA THR A 202 0.58 10.44 23.54
C THR A 202 0.14 9.78 22.24
N VAL A 203 -1.06 10.09 21.75
CA VAL A 203 -1.56 9.57 20.46
C VAL A 203 -0.74 10.11 19.29
N MET A 204 -0.43 11.42 19.27
CA MET A 204 0.41 12.01 18.23
C MET A 204 1.81 11.37 18.20
N TRP A 205 2.40 11.16 19.38
CA TRP A 205 3.67 10.46 19.53
C TRP A 205 3.57 9.03 19.02
N LEU A 206 2.52 8.30 19.36
CA LEU A 206 2.30 6.92 18.91
C LEU A 206 2.18 6.84 17.39
N ILE A 207 1.44 7.75 16.76
CA ILE A 207 1.30 7.82 15.30
C ILE A 207 2.67 8.14 14.65
N GLY A 208 3.39 9.13 15.17
CA GLY A 208 4.71 9.51 14.65
C GLY A 208 5.76 8.40 14.79
N ALA A 209 5.87 7.82 15.98
CA ALA A 209 6.82 6.75 16.29
C ALA A 209 6.52 5.48 15.50
N SER A 210 5.25 5.05 15.44
CA SER A 210 4.87 3.88 14.65
C SER A 210 5.07 4.11 13.15
N GLY A 211 4.70 5.28 12.63
CA GLY A 211 4.95 5.66 11.24
C GLY A 211 6.44 5.64 10.90
N LEU A 212 7.28 6.24 11.74
CA LEU A 212 8.72 6.27 11.54
C LEU A 212 9.33 4.86 11.54
N VAL A 213 8.97 4.03 12.51
CA VAL A 213 9.51 2.67 12.64
C VAL A 213 9.04 1.78 11.49
N ILE A 214 7.74 1.78 11.18
CA ILE A 214 7.15 0.90 10.17
C ILE A 214 7.60 1.31 8.76
N ILE A 215 7.48 2.60 8.42
CA ILE A 215 7.87 3.10 7.09
C ILE A 215 9.40 3.07 6.95
N GLY A 216 10.15 3.41 8.00
CA GLY A 216 11.61 3.30 8.02
C GLY A 216 12.06 1.86 7.73
N HIS A 217 11.49 0.88 8.42
CA HIS A 217 11.78 -0.53 8.17
C HIS A 217 11.36 -0.97 6.75
N ALA A 218 10.13 -0.62 6.33
CA ALA A 218 9.58 -1.04 5.04
C ALA A 218 10.28 -0.40 3.82
N SER A 219 10.87 0.79 3.98
CA SER A 219 11.61 1.48 2.92
C SER A 219 13.02 0.94 2.71
N LEU A 220 13.67 0.46 3.78
CA LEU A 220 15.03 -0.08 3.74
C LEU A 220 15.08 -1.55 3.33
N MET A 221 13.97 -2.28 3.46
CA MET A 221 13.92 -3.71 3.16
C MET A 221 13.71 -3.97 1.67
N ASP A 222 14.61 -4.75 1.07
CA ASP A 222 14.53 -5.11 -0.35
C ASP A 222 13.41 -6.10 -0.67
N LYS A 223 12.84 -5.95 -1.86
CA LYS A 223 11.94 -6.94 -2.43
C LYS A 223 12.74 -8.18 -2.85
N PRO A 224 12.19 -9.40 -2.72
CA PRO A 224 12.83 -10.58 -3.29
C PRO A 224 12.98 -10.44 -4.81
N ILE A 225 14.15 -10.83 -5.30
CA ILE A 225 14.59 -10.73 -6.70
C ILE A 225 13.66 -11.46 -7.70
N ASP A 226 12.91 -12.48 -7.24
CA ASP A 226 12.02 -13.26 -8.09
C ASP A 226 10.91 -12.41 -8.73
N GLU A 227 10.47 -11.34 -8.08
CA GLU A 227 9.51 -10.39 -8.68
C GLU A 227 10.18 -9.44 -9.69
N ALA A 228 11.45 -9.07 -9.49
CA ALA A 228 12.20 -8.26 -10.44
C ALA A 228 12.42 -9.00 -11.76
N PHE A 229 12.66 -10.31 -11.69
CA PHE A 229 12.77 -11.17 -12.88
C PHE A 229 11.42 -11.48 -13.53
N SER A 230 10.33 -11.56 -12.76
CA SER A 230 8.99 -11.76 -13.32
C SER A 230 8.43 -10.54 -14.08
N GLY A 231 8.96 -9.33 -13.80
CA GLY A 231 8.59 -8.11 -14.51
C GLY A 231 9.38 -7.85 -15.80
N GLU A 232 10.51 -8.54 -16.01
CA GLU A 232 11.35 -8.45 -17.22
C GLU A 232 11.08 -9.58 -18.22
N ALA A 233 10.26 -10.57 -17.87
CA ALA A 233 9.85 -11.66 -18.75
C ALA A 233 8.52 -11.32 -19.47
N VAL A 234 8.48 -10.23 -20.24
CA VAL A 234 7.41 -9.96 -21.23
C VAL A 234 7.95 -9.27 -22.46
#